data_AF-A0A4Q2U270-F1
#
_entry.id   AF-A0A4Q2U270-F1
#
_cell.length_a   1.000
_cell.length_b   1.000
_cell.length_c   1.000
_cell.angle_alpha   90.00
_cell.angle_beta   90.00
_cell.angle_gamma   90.00
#
_symmetry.space_group_name_H-M   'P 1'
#
loop_
_entity.id
_entity.type
_entity.pdbx_description
1 polymer ?
#
loop_
_entity_poly.entity_id
_entity_poly.type
_entity_poly.pdbx_seq_one_letter_code
_entity_poly.pdbx_strand_id
1 'polypeptide(L)'
;MRFVFAAAAVILTATPAAANSLKQVGDSYWIALASRRSADEAIAYARRYNSLQPAVVGSINGWYAVVIGPRAVAQGQGKALLGALAKSDYIPSDAYFTRGDGYTSMVWKAPPSPILATAKYDGETDATLQSGPLCIVLSRAPVDGDQRAAIAAGYESGKPAFAMIAGAEQPNEKPASEVASIRLDRSSPQPQAVLTYFWQGAHCCTITRIATAHADGTWKVVDGETLDGDGGYRFEDLTGSGEVDMVSADQSFLYAFASFASSVPPTKIHRLVGDRIADVTHEPRYYEFLKQELAGLESGVKPADPVWHDNGFLAGWVASKMLVGQGTDAWSRMLEGYDHNPDFGPEECVTGQPVEGCPDDKKSRIPFPIALKAFLVKGGYILDPSLYPVPRREEPPSAPVHQASVPPATPPALQQCVESADTARKLIFQAFVSRKIQPGEDYSAVTLEGDTTLEENDAGIGRVVCAVTYDFDLKPLLGHLAETGEFGRAESIARMIRRSGAIASTRVRYSVKPTATAGTTYVELLP
;
A
#
# COMPACT_ATOMS: atom_id res chain seq x y z
N MET A 1 36.99 20.34 72.97
CA MET A 1 37.12 20.81 71.58
C MET A 1 36.21 19.97 70.69
N ARG A 2 35.10 20.54 70.21
CA ARG A 2 34.21 19.91 69.22
C ARG A 2 34.36 20.71 67.93
N PHE A 3 34.81 20.06 66.87
CA PHE A 3 34.90 20.65 65.53
C PHE A 3 33.55 20.53 64.82
N VAL A 4 33.04 21.66 64.34
CA VAL A 4 31.86 21.75 63.49
C VAL A 4 32.34 21.73 62.03
N PHE A 5 31.93 20.73 61.27
CA PHE A 5 32.08 20.73 59.81
C PHE A 5 30.80 21.28 59.18
N ALA A 6 30.91 22.40 58.46
CA ALA A 6 29.85 22.94 57.63
C ALA A 6 29.89 22.25 56.26
N ALA A 7 28.83 21.51 55.93
CA ALA A 7 28.63 20.97 54.59
C ALA A 7 27.94 22.02 53.71
N ALA A 8 28.63 22.51 52.68
CA ALA A 8 28.06 23.37 51.67
C ALA A 8 27.26 22.52 50.66
N ALA A 9 25.93 22.67 50.65
CA ALA A 9 25.07 22.08 49.64
C ALA A 9 25.16 22.91 48.35
N VAL A 10 25.79 22.35 47.32
CA VAL A 10 25.74 22.90 45.96
C VAL A 10 24.39 22.51 45.35
N ILE A 11 23.44 23.43 45.35
CA ILE A 11 22.16 23.28 44.65
C ILE A 11 22.46 23.54 43.16
N LEU A 12 22.58 22.48 42.36
CA LEU A 12 22.48 22.59 40.90
C LEU A 12 21.03 22.98 40.57
N THR A 13 20.78 24.25 40.32
CA THR A 13 19.54 24.70 39.69
C THR A 13 19.55 24.24 38.24
N ALA A 14 18.86 23.15 37.94
CA ALA A 14 18.52 22.81 36.57
C ALA A 14 17.65 23.94 36.01
N THR A 15 18.18 24.71 35.06
CA THR A 15 17.38 25.65 34.28
C THR A 15 16.30 24.85 33.54
N PRO A 16 15.00 25.16 33.70
CA PRO A 16 13.98 24.52 32.88
C PRO A 16 14.25 24.87 31.42
N ALA A 17 14.33 23.86 30.57
CA ALA A 17 14.37 24.07 29.12
C ALA A 17 13.19 24.96 28.74
N ALA A 18 13.46 26.10 28.11
CA ALA A 18 12.41 27.02 27.69
C ALA A 18 11.40 26.28 26.81
N ALA A 19 10.15 26.21 27.27
CA ALA A 19 9.07 25.72 26.44
C ALA A 19 8.97 26.63 25.21
N ASN A 20 9.35 26.12 24.03
CA ASN A 20 9.16 26.86 22.79
C ASN A 20 7.67 27.20 22.66
N SER A 21 7.37 28.50 22.69
CA SER A 21 6.01 29.01 22.47
C SER A 21 5.48 28.48 21.13
N LEU A 22 4.32 27.83 21.15
CA LEU A 22 3.66 27.38 19.93
C LEU A 22 3.17 28.58 19.10
N LYS A 23 2.92 29.72 19.75
CA LYS A 23 2.65 30.99 19.09
C LYS A 23 3.93 31.57 18.48
N GLN A 24 3.88 31.82 17.18
CA GLN A 24 4.98 32.34 16.37
C GLN A 24 4.93 33.88 16.25
N VAL A 25 6.11 34.50 16.25
CA VAL A 25 6.30 35.95 16.16
C VAL A 25 7.14 36.32 14.92
N GLY A 26 7.05 37.59 14.49
CA GLY A 26 7.79 38.07 13.32
C GLY A 26 7.43 37.31 12.04
N ASP A 27 8.43 36.91 11.27
CA ASP A 27 8.27 36.21 9.99
C ASP A 27 8.19 34.67 10.14
N SER A 28 8.07 34.16 11.37
CA SER A 28 7.93 32.73 11.66
C SER A 28 6.47 32.29 11.58
N TYR A 29 6.20 31.19 10.88
CA TYR A 29 4.87 30.59 10.73
C TYR A 29 4.92 29.07 10.77
N TRP A 30 3.86 28.45 11.31
CA TRP A 30 3.54 27.06 11.00
C TRP A 30 2.86 26.98 9.63
N ILE A 31 3.04 25.86 8.94
CA ILE A 31 2.16 25.48 7.83
C ILE A 31 1.20 24.42 8.36
N ALA A 32 -0.08 24.76 8.45
CA ALA A 32 -1.13 23.82 8.82
C ALA A 32 -1.52 22.98 7.60
N LEU A 33 -1.41 21.66 7.74
CA LEU A 33 -1.75 20.68 6.71
C LEU A 33 -3.20 20.21 6.83
N ALA A 34 -3.67 20.04 8.07
CA ALA A 34 -4.97 19.47 8.35
C ALA A 34 -5.43 19.77 9.78
N SER A 35 -6.72 19.57 10.04
CA SER A 35 -7.27 19.48 11.38
C SER A 35 -8.11 18.22 11.55
N ARG A 36 -8.01 17.58 12.71
CA ARG A 36 -8.65 16.30 13.05
C ARG A 36 -9.28 16.36 14.44
N ARG A 37 -10.27 15.50 14.67
CA ARG A 37 -11.04 15.53 15.91
C ARG A 37 -10.35 14.80 17.06
N SER A 38 -9.53 13.80 16.75
CA SER A 38 -8.73 13.08 17.74
C SER A 38 -7.23 13.23 17.48
N ALA A 39 -6.44 13.03 18.53
CA ALA A 39 -4.98 13.02 18.43
C ALA A 39 -4.50 11.86 17.55
N ASP A 40 -5.08 10.68 17.70
CA ASP A 40 -4.68 9.48 16.95
C ASP A 40 -4.89 9.66 15.45
N GLU A 41 -6.04 10.21 15.05
CA GLU A 41 -6.35 10.55 13.66
C GLU A 41 -5.37 11.60 13.10
N ALA A 42 -5.04 12.61 13.90
CA ALA A 42 -4.07 13.63 13.53
C ALA A 42 -2.66 13.05 13.35
N ILE A 43 -2.22 12.16 14.24
CA ILE A 43 -0.90 11.52 14.18
C ILE A 43 -0.82 10.59 12.97
N ALA A 44 -1.84 9.76 12.74
CA ALA A 44 -1.90 8.89 11.56
C ALA A 44 -1.83 9.69 10.25
N TYR A 45 -2.54 10.82 10.18
CA TYR A 45 -2.45 11.72 9.03
C TYR A 45 -1.08 12.38 8.91
N ALA A 46 -0.48 12.79 10.04
CA ALA A 46 0.84 13.41 10.07
C ALA A 46 1.94 12.47 9.55
N ARG A 47 1.89 11.17 9.87
CA ARG A 47 2.89 10.17 9.44
C ARG A 47 3.09 10.10 7.92
N ARG A 48 2.05 10.44 7.14
CA ARG A 48 2.13 10.54 5.67
C ARG A 48 3.13 11.59 5.18
N TYR A 49 3.48 12.53 6.05
CA TYR A 49 4.38 13.65 5.78
C TYR A 49 5.71 13.53 6.53
N ASN A 50 6.09 12.35 7.05
CA ASN A 50 7.28 12.17 7.91
C ASN A 50 8.57 12.81 7.35
N SER A 51 8.76 12.81 6.02
CA SER A 51 9.91 13.47 5.36
C SER A 51 9.99 14.98 5.60
N LEU A 52 8.88 15.62 5.95
CA LEU A 52 8.78 17.05 6.29
C LEU A 52 8.86 17.33 7.79
N GLN A 53 9.08 16.31 8.61
CA GLN A 53 9.12 16.38 10.08
C GLN A 53 7.88 17.07 10.69
N PRO A 54 6.69 16.49 10.49
CA PRO A 54 5.43 17.07 10.95
C PRO A 54 5.29 16.96 12.47
N ALA A 55 4.36 17.74 12.99
CA ALA A 55 3.96 17.74 14.37
C ALA A 55 2.44 17.82 14.48
N VAL A 56 1.90 17.34 15.60
CA VAL A 56 0.51 17.48 15.97
C VAL A 56 0.42 18.35 17.20
N VAL A 57 -0.44 19.37 17.13
CA VAL A 57 -0.67 20.32 18.23
C VAL A 57 -2.14 20.36 18.59
N GLY A 58 -2.43 20.43 19.89
CA GLY A 58 -3.77 20.69 20.40
C GLY A 58 -4.17 22.14 20.15
N SER A 59 -5.46 22.40 20.00
CA SER A 59 -6.02 23.74 19.79
C SER A 59 -7.11 24.04 20.83
N ILE A 60 -7.31 25.34 21.12
CA ILE A 60 -8.32 25.83 22.08
C ILE A 60 -9.76 25.40 21.77
N ASN A 61 -10.05 25.04 20.51
CA ASN A 61 -11.36 24.54 20.08
C ASN A 61 -11.54 23.02 20.30
N GLY A 62 -10.57 22.35 20.93
CA GLY A 62 -10.59 20.91 21.19
C GLY A 62 -10.17 20.03 20.01
N TRP A 63 -9.80 20.62 18.87
CA TRP A 63 -9.29 19.87 17.70
C TRP A 63 -7.76 19.78 17.73
N TYR A 64 -7.23 18.92 16.88
CA TYR A 64 -5.80 18.70 16.70
C TYR A 64 -5.39 19.20 15.32
N ALA A 65 -4.38 20.06 15.25
CA ALA A 65 -3.82 20.55 13.99
C ALA A 65 -2.55 19.76 13.64
N VAL A 66 -2.46 19.32 12.39
CA VAL A 66 -1.25 18.74 11.80
C VAL A 66 -0.47 19.87 11.14
N VAL A 67 0.78 20.06 11.54
CA VAL A 67 1.60 21.19 11.13
C VAL A 67 3.01 20.76 10.73
N ILE A 68 3.65 21.55 9.88
CA ILE A 68 5.10 21.48 9.63
C ILE A 68 5.74 22.84 9.94
N GLY A 69 7.00 22.83 10.37
CA GLY A 69 7.75 24.03 10.74
C GLY A 69 8.02 24.15 12.25
N PRO A 70 8.18 25.37 12.79
CA PRO A 70 7.93 26.65 12.13
C PRO A 70 8.96 26.99 11.03
N ARG A 71 8.58 27.86 10.09
CA ARG A 71 9.42 28.34 8.98
C ARG A 71 9.40 29.85 8.88
N ALA A 72 10.55 30.45 8.57
CA ALA A 72 10.64 31.86 8.24
C ALA A 72 10.07 32.10 6.82
N VAL A 73 9.19 33.08 6.69
CA VAL A 73 8.53 33.43 5.42
C VAL A 73 8.61 34.93 5.22
N ALA A 74 9.40 35.36 4.25
CA ALA A 74 9.51 36.77 3.90
C ALA A 74 8.17 37.32 3.36
N GLN A 75 7.93 38.61 3.58
CA GLN A 75 6.73 39.30 3.13
C GLN A 75 6.52 39.09 1.61
N GLY A 76 5.29 38.73 1.22
CA GLY A 76 4.93 38.48 -0.17
C GLY A 76 5.35 37.12 -0.75
N GLN A 77 6.18 36.33 -0.06
CA GLN A 77 6.66 35.04 -0.57
C GLN A 77 5.80 33.83 -0.20
N GLY A 78 4.84 33.98 0.73
CA GLY A 78 4.04 32.87 1.25
C GLY A 78 3.28 32.09 0.18
N LYS A 79 2.59 32.76 -0.75
CA LYS A 79 1.82 32.10 -1.82
C LYS A 79 2.72 31.27 -2.75
N ALA A 80 3.91 31.77 -3.07
CA ALA A 80 4.88 31.07 -3.91
C ALA A 80 5.41 29.83 -3.19
N LEU A 81 5.71 29.93 -1.89
CA LEU A 81 6.17 28.81 -1.07
C LEU A 81 5.11 27.69 -0.95
N LEU A 82 3.87 28.02 -0.59
CA LEU A 82 2.78 27.04 -0.54
C LEU A 82 2.52 26.43 -1.92
N GLY A 83 2.54 27.25 -2.97
CA GLY A 83 2.36 26.78 -4.35
C GLY A 83 3.46 25.81 -4.78
N ALA A 84 4.72 26.04 -4.40
CA ALA A 84 5.83 25.15 -4.71
C ALA A 84 5.71 23.82 -3.96
N LEU A 85 5.37 23.86 -2.66
CA LEU A 85 5.19 22.67 -1.83
C LEU A 85 3.98 21.84 -2.26
N ALA A 86 2.88 22.49 -2.64
CA ALA A 86 1.68 21.79 -3.13
C ALA A 86 1.90 21.18 -4.53
N LYS A 87 2.63 21.86 -5.43
CA LYS A 87 2.94 21.35 -6.79
C LYS A 87 3.84 20.11 -6.80
N SER A 88 4.63 19.95 -5.76
CA SER A 88 5.49 18.78 -5.58
C SER A 88 4.78 17.66 -4.80
N ASP A 89 3.46 17.80 -4.59
CA ASP A 89 2.60 16.90 -3.81
C ASP A 89 3.14 16.65 -2.38
N TYR A 90 4.03 17.51 -1.87
CA TYR A 90 4.58 17.39 -0.52
C TYR A 90 3.55 17.74 0.56
N ILE A 91 2.58 18.60 0.25
CA ILE A 91 1.53 19.04 1.20
C ILE A 91 0.16 19.16 0.52
N PRO A 92 -0.95 19.12 1.29
CA PRO A 92 -2.28 19.38 0.77
C PRO A 92 -2.42 20.77 0.12
N SER A 93 -3.23 20.87 -0.94
CA SER A 93 -3.44 22.13 -1.66
C SER A 93 -4.13 23.22 -0.83
N ASP A 94 -4.87 22.82 0.21
CA ASP A 94 -5.56 23.70 1.16
C ASP A 94 -4.72 24.03 2.40
N ALA A 95 -3.43 23.63 2.42
CA ALA A 95 -2.51 24.02 3.47
C ALA A 95 -2.31 25.54 3.54
N TYR A 96 -2.16 26.08 4.75
CA TYR A 96 -2.07 27.52 4.97
C TYR A 96 -1.10 27.89 6.10
N PHE A 97 -0.59 29.13 6.08
CA PHE A 97 0.25 29.64 7.16
C PHE A 97 -0.58 30.06 8.37
N THR A 98 -0.07 29.75 9.56
CA THR A 98 -0.67 30.18 10.81
C THR A 98 0.39 30.56 11.83
N ARG A 99 0.08 31.56 12.67
CA ARG A 99 0.91 31.93 13.81
C ARG A 99 0.73 30.99 15.00
N GLY A 100 -0.25 30.09 14.96
CA GLY A 100 -0.54 29.20 16.08
C GLY A 100 -1.14 29.90 17.29
N ASP A 101 -1.84 31.03 17.11
CA ASP A 101 -2.45 31.82 18.19
C ASP A 101 -3.44 31.02 19.07
N GLY A 102 -4.00 29.92 18.54
CA GLY A 102 -4.90 29.03 19.25
C GLY A 102 -4.29 27.68 19.65
N TYR A 103 -2.99 27.48 19.45
CA TYR A 103 -2.33 26.21 19.80
C TYR A 103 -2.01 26.13 21.29
N THR A 104 -2.37 25.01 21.92
CA THR A 104 -2.33 24.84 23.37
C THR A 104 -1.20 23.93 23.83
N SER A 105 -0.95 22.83 23.14
CA SER A 105 0.08 21.86 23.50
C SER A 105 0.67 21.15 22.28
N MET A 106 1.93 20.73 22.39
CA MET A 106 2.54 19.80 21.45
C MET A 106 2.12 18.39 21.84
N VAL A 107 1.36 17.72 20.99
CA VAL A 107 0.80 16.39 21.26
C VAL A 107 1.73 15.30 20.73
N TRP A 108 2.32 15.53 19.56
CA TRP A 108 3.24 14.60 18.93
C TRP A 108 4.19 15.34 17.99
N LYS A 109 5.39 14.80 17.83
CA LYS A 109 6.35 15.21 16.81
C LYS A 109 6.85 13.96 16.10
N ALA A 110 7.01 14.05 14.79
CA ALA A 110 7.65 13.00 14.04
C ALA A 110 9.05 12.75 14.62
N PRO A 111 9.43 11.48 14.85
CA PRO A 111 10.80 11.16 15.19
C PRO A 111 11.73 11.61 14.05
N PRO A 112 12.99 11.96 14.35
CA PRO A 112 13.98 12.20 13.31
C PRO A 112 14.08 11.00 12.36
N SER A 113 14.39 11.26 11.09
CA SER A 113 14.66 10.18 10.14
C SER A 113 15.77 9.28 10.69
N PRO A 114 15.56 7.95 10.76
CA PRO A 114 16.61 7.02 11.19
C PRO A 114 17.68 6.79 10.11
N ILE A 115 17.44 7.29 8.89
CA ILE A 115 18.35 7.19 7.76
C ILE A 115 19.49 8.18 7.94
N LEU A 116 20.69 7.66 8.14
CA LEU A 116 21.90 8.45 8.40
C LEU A 116 22.50 9.02 7.11
N ALA A 117 22.43 8.24 6.03
CA ALA A 117 22.90 8.63 4.70
C ALA A 117 22.33 7.67 3.65
N THR A 118 22.23 8.12 2.40
CA THR A 118 21.77 7.29 1.27
C THR A 118 22.62 7.52 0.03
N ALA A 119 22.64 6.53 -0.86
CA ALA A 119 23.08 6.68 -2.24
C ALA A 119 22.10 5.95 -3.17
N LYS A 120 21.85 6.54 -4.33
CA LYS A 120 20.95 6.00 -5.36
C LYS A 120 21.75 5.63 -6.58
N TYR A 121 21.43 4.48 -7.16
CA TYR A 121 21.96 3.96 -8.40
C TYR A 121 20.88 3.99 -9.47
N ASP A 122 21.18 4.60 -10.61
CA ASP A 122 20.24 4.79 -11.72
C ASP A 122 20.16 3.58 -12.67
N GLY A 123 20.97 2.54 -12.44
CA GLY A 123 21.08 1.38 -13.33
C GLY A 123 22.26 1.46 -14.31
N GLU A 124 23.00 2.57 -14.33
CA GLU A 124 24.07 2.83 -15.29
C GLU A 124 25.37 3.30 -14.62
N THR A 125 25.30 4.32 -13.77
CA THR A 125 26.47 4.98 -13.18
C THR A 125 26.67 4.53 -11.74
N ASP A 126 27.80 3.86 -11.47
CA ASP A 126 28.13 3.41 -10.12
C ASP A 126 27.97 4.54 -9.09
N ALA A 127 27.30 4.21 -7.98
CA ALA A 127 27.09 5.15 -6.88
C ALA A 127 27.83 4.66 -5.64
N THR A 128 28.25 5.59 -4.78
CA THR A 128 28.99 5.24 -3.56
C THR A 128 28.37 5.92 -2.35
N LEU A 129 28.19 5.16 -1.28
CA LEU A 129 27.82 5.66 0.04
C LEU A 129 28.99 5.47 1.02
N GLN A 130 29.44 6.55 1.65
CA GLN A 130 30.37 6.49 2.77
C GLN A 130 29.62 6.61 4.10
N SER A 131 29.80 5.63 4.99
CA SER A 131 29.19 5.61 6.33
C SER A 131 30.23 5.16 7.36
N GLY A 132 30.92 6.13 7.98
CA GLY A 132 32.02 5.81 8.91
C GLY A 132 33.16 5.09 8.17
N PRO A 133 33.65 3.93 8.66
CA PRO A 133 34.71 3.16 7.99
C PRO A 133 34.21 2.31 6.80
N LEU A 134 32.88 2.22 6.62
CA LEU A 134 32.25 1.46 5.57
C LEU A 134 32.05 2.33 4.31
N CYS A 135 32.61 1.86 3.19
CA CYS A 135 32.33 2.36 1.85
C CYS A 135 31.45 1.34 1.12
N ILE A 136 30.31 1.75 0.61
CA ILE A 136 29.39 0.88 -0.11
C ILE A 136 29.30 1.35 -1.55
N VAL A 137 29.63 0.46 -2.49
CA VAL A 137 29.52 0.72 -3.92
C VAL A 137 28.27 0.04 -4.45
N LEU A 138 27.36 0.83 -4.99
CA LEU A 138 26.23 0.37 -5.79
C LEU A 138 26.64 0.27 -7.25
N SER A 139 26.41 -0.88 -7.86
CA SER A 139 26.72 -1.16 -9.26
C SER A 139 25.79 -2.27 -9.79
N ARG A 140 26.16 -2.87 -10.93
CA ARG A 140 25.44 -3.98 -11.53
C ARG A 140 26.36 -5.16 -11.85
N ALA A 141 25.82 -6.37 -11.77
CA ALA A 141 26.48 -7.59 -12.25
C ALA A 141 25.69 -8.29 -13.36
N PRO A 142 26.37 -8.97 -14.28
CA PRO A 142 25.72 -9.86 -15.23
C PRO A 142 25.10 -11.05 -14.50
N VAL A 143 23.87 -11.42 -14.88
CA VAL A 143 23.18 -12.62 -14.39
C VAL A 143 23.10 -13.66 -15.51
N ASP A 144 22.37 -13.33 -16.59
CA ASP A 144 22.30 -14.11 -17.82
C ASP A 144 22.02 -13.17 -19.02
N GLY A 145 22.65 -13.43 -20.17
CA GLY A 145 22.57 -12.57 -21.36
C GLY A 145 22.80 -11.08 -21.08
N ASP A 146 21.88 -10.23 -21.53
CA ASP A 146 21.91 -8.77 -21.32
C ASP A 146 21.30 -8.35 -19.97
N GLN A 147 20.77 -9.28 -19.20
CA GLN A 147 20.12 -8.99 -17.94
C GLN A 147 21.16 -8.70 -16.83
N ARG A 148 20.78 -7.80 -15.92
CA ARG A 148 21.64 -7.32 -14.85
C ARG A 148 20.91 -7.38 -13.50
N ALA A 149 21.67 -7.63 -12.44
CA ALA A 149 21.23 -7.49 -11.06
C ALA A 149 21.90 -6.29 -10.40
N ALA A 150 21.20 -5.67 -9.44
CA ALA A 150 21.77 -4.63 -8.60
C ALA A 150 22.73 -5.25 -7.58
N ILE A 151 23.91 -4.66 -7.40
CA ILE A 151 24.86 -5.06 -6.37
C ILE A 151 25.16 -3.89 -5.45
N ALA A 152 25.12 -4.13 -4.14
CA ALA A 152 25.77 -3.29 -3.14
C ALA A 152 26.95 -4.05 -2.54
N ALA A 153 28.17 -3.62 -2.84
CA ALA A 153 29.41 -4.17 -2.30
C ALA A 153 29.95 -3.27 -1.18
N GLY A 154 30.00 -3.80 0.04
CA GLY A 154 30.55 -3.12 1.20
C GLY A 154 32.03 -3.40 1.38
N TYR A 155 32.80 -2.34 1.63
CA TYR A 155 34.22 -2.38 1.93
C TYR A 155 34.49 -1.68 3.26
N GLU A 156 35.09 -2.39 4.20
CA GLU A 156 35.54 -1.82 5.46
C GLU A 156 37.05 -1.57 5.41
N SER A 157 37.47 -0.32 5.54
CA SER A 157 38.88 0.08 5.43
C SER A 157 39.58 -0.47 4.17
N GLY A 158 38.85 -0.51 3.05
CA GLY A 158 39.34 -1.02 1.76
C GLY A 158 39.32 -2.53 1.58
N LYS A 159 38.88 -3.31 2.58
CA LYS A 159 38.72 -4.77 2.47
C LYS A 159 37.26 -5.14 2.21
N PRO A 160 36.97 -6.12 1.32
CA PRO A 160 35.61 -6.59 1.13
C PRO A 160 34.99 -7.06 2.45
N ALA A 161 33.80 -6.56 2.77
CA ALA A 161 33.04 -6.87 3.97
C ALA A 161 31.80 -7.70 3.66
N PHE A 162 30.99 -7.26 2.69
CA PHE A 162 29.79 -7.96 2.25
C PHE A 162 29.46 -7.64 0.78
N ALA A 163 28.59 -8.45 0.18
CA ALA A 163 27.94 -8.14 -1.08
C ALA A 163 26.45 -8.52 -0.99
N MET A 164 25.57 -7.61 -1.40
CA MET A 164 24.14 -7.84 -1.53
C MET A 164 23.77 -7.78 -3.02
N ILE A 165 23.11 -8.80 -3.57
CA ILE A 165 22.78 -8.91 -5.00
C ILE A 165 21.27 -8.97 -5.21
N ALA A 166 20.59 -7.84 -5.37
CA ALA A 166 19.14 -7.81 -5.57
C ALA A 166 18.75 -7.88 -7.06
N GLY A 167 17.63 -8.55 -7.35
CA GLY A 167 17.11 -8.68 -8.71
C GLY A 167 17.74 -9.82 -9.52
N ALA A 168 18.49 -10.74 -8.90
CA ALA A 168 18.94 -11.94 -9.60
C ALA A 168 17.76 -12.87 -9.94
N GLU A 169 16.72 -12.89 -9.09
CA GLU A 169 15.50 -13.67 -9.33
C GLU A 169 14.61 -13.04 -10.41
N GLN A 170 14.76 -11.73 -10.63
CA GLN A 170 13.95 -10.91 -11.51
C GLN A 170 14.78 -9.78 -12.14
N PRO A 171 15.65 -10.12 -13.09
CA PRO A 171 16.68 -9.20 -13.54
C PRO A 171 16.15 -8.19 -14.56
N ASN A 172 16.74 -7.01 -14.55
CA ASN A 172 16.33 -5.86 -15.35
C ASN A 172 17.54 -5.27 -16.08
N GLU A 173 17.36 -4.71 -17.27
CA GLU A 173 18.44 -4.03 -18.01
C GLU A 173 19.04 -2.87 -17.20
N LYS A 174 18.20 -2.15 -16.46
CA LYS A 174 18.59 -1.01 -15.60
C LYS A 174 18.14 -1.27 -14.17
N PRO A 175 18.93 -2.01 -13.37
CA PRO A 175 18.53 -2.40 -12.03
C PRO A 175 18.74 -1.25 -11.03
N ALA A 176 17.94 -0.19 -11.16
CA ALA A 176 17.97 0.97 -10.28
C ALA A 176 17.70 0.56 -8.82
N SER A 177 18.51 1.07 -7.91
CA SER A 177 18.47 0.67 -6.50
C SER A 177 18.93 1.80 -5.59
N GLU A 178 18.66 1.65 -4.29
CA GLU A 178 19.09 2.58 -3.26
C GLU A 178 19.75 1.82 -2.13
N VAL A 179 20.81 2.39 -1.55
CA VAL A 179 21.36 1.93 -0.28
C VAL A 179 21.25 3.02 0.75
N ALA A 180 20.80 2.65 1.95
CA ALA A 180 20.72 3.51 3.11
C ALA A 180 21.61 2.98 4.24
N SER A 181 22.25 3.88 4.97
CA SER A 181 22.88 3.58 6.26
C SER A 181 21.89 3.87 7.38
N ILE A 182 21.50 2.85 8.13
CA ILE A 182 20.45 2.94 9.16
C ILE A 182 20.91 2.18 10.41
N ARG A 183 20.72 2.76 11.60
CA ARG A 183 20.97 2.04 12.86
C ARG A 183 19.74 1.22 13.26
N LEU A 184 19.60 0.02 12.69
CA LEU A 184 18.51 -0.93 12.98
C LEU A 184 18.74 -1.72 14.26
N ASP A 185 19.96 -2.22 14.46
CA ASP A 185 20.35 -2.97 15.66
C ASP A 185 21.47 -2.23 16.40
N ARG A 186 21.22 -1.85 17.65
CA ARG A 186 22.17 -1.13 18.51
C ARG A 186 23.27 -2.03 19.07
N SER A 187 23.08 -3.35 19.07
CA SER A 187 24.11 -4.30 19.48
C SER A 187 25.21 -4.46 18.41
N SER A 188 24.92 -4.13 17.15
CA SER A 188 25.92 -4.06 16.09
C SER A 188 26.90 -2.90 16.32
N PRO A 189 28.21 -3.10 16.11
CA PRO A 189 29.20 -2.03 16.22
C PRO A 189 28.98 -0.91 15.19
N GLN A 190 28.32 -1.19 14.06
CA GLN A 190 28.12 -0.24 12.96
C GLN A 190 26.66 -0.14 12.50
N PRO A 191 26.25 1.00 11.91
CA PRO A 191 24.94 1.08 11.27
C PRO A 191 24.85 0.02 10.15
N GLN A 192 23.65 -0.51 9.96
CA GLN A 192 23.37 -1.46 8.91
C GLN A 192 23.31 -0.78 7.55
N ALA A 193 23.76 -1.48 6.52
CA ALA A 193 23.52 -1.11 5.14
C ALA A 193 22.24 -1.78 4.65
N VAL A 194 21.26 -0.99 4.20
CA VAL A 194 19.98 -1.46 3.70
C VAL A 194 19.91 -1.22 2.20
N LEU A 195 20.02 -2.29 1.41
CA LEU A 195 19.78 -2.25 -0.04
C LEU A 195 18.29 -2.41 -0.30
N THR A 196 17.73 -1.49 -1.08
CA THR A 196 16.36 -1.54 -1.59
C THR A 196 16.41 -1.58 -3.12
N TYR A 197 15.75 -2.56 -3.71
CA TYR A 197 15.66 -2.72 -5.16
C TYR A 197 14.20 -2.79 -5.60
N PHE A 198 13.86 -1.91 -6.55
CA PHE A 198 12.55 -1.85 -7.17
C PHE A 198 12.64 -2.42 -8.58
N TRP A 199 12.17 -3.65 -8.77
CA TRP A 199 12.18 -4.34 -10.06
C TRP A 199 11.10 -3.87 -11.05
N GLN A 200 10.27 -2.89 -10.66
CA GLN A 200 9.25 -2.26 -11.53
C GLN A 200 8.11 -3.19 -11.98
N GLY A 201 7.78 -4.22 -11.19
CA GLY A 201 6.61 -5.06 -11.44
C GLY A 201 5.27 -4.31 -11.31
N ALA A 202 4.19 -4.87 -11.84
CA ALA A 202 2.84 -4.29 -11.86
C ALA A 202 2.31 -3.88 -10.46
N HIS A 203 2.80 -4.54 -9.42
CA HIS A 203 2.40 -4.33 -8.02
C HIS A 203 3.52 -3.74 -7.17
N CYS A 204 4.51 -3.11 -7.82
CA CYS A 204 5.54 -2.32 -7.17
C CYS A 204 6.44 -3.13 -6.20
N CYS A 205 6.74 -4.38 -6.51
CA CYS A 205 7.43 -5.23 -5.52
C CYS A 205 8.85 -4.72 -5.23
N THR A 206 9.21 -4.74 -3.96
CA THR A 206 10.44 -4.15 -3.46
C THR A 206 11.20 -5.23 -2.69
N ILE A 207 12.43 -5.48 -3.11
CA ILE A 207 13.34 -6.40 -2.44
C ILE A 207 14.22 -5.59 -1.49
N THR A 208 14.30 -6.04 -0.24
CA THR A 208 15.19 -5.43 0.78
C THR A 208 16.24 -6.43 1.23
N ARG A 209 17.49 -6.00 1.32
CA ARG A 209 18.57 -6.77 1.96
C ARG A 209 19.33 -5.90 2.94
N ILE A 210 19.76 -6.50 4.04
CA ILE A 210 20.35 -5.77 5.16
C ILE A 210 21.69 -6.40 5.51
N ALA A 211 22.78 -5.66 5.38
CA ALA A 211 24.08 -6.06 5.90
C ALA A 211 24.25 -5.54 7.33
N THR A 212 24.55 -6.44 8.26
CA THR A 212 24.79 -6.15 9.68
C THR A 212 26.16 -6.65 10.10
N ALA A 213 26.84 -5.89 10.97
CA ALA A 213 28.16 -6.22 11.47
C ALA A 213 28.07 -6.92 12.83
N HIS A 214 29.00 -7.84 13.08
CA HIS A 214 29.20 -8.47 14.37
C HIS A 214 30.40 -7.87 15.10
N ALA A 215 30.43 -8.07 16.41
CA ALA A 215 31.53 -7.58 17.26
C ALA A 215 32.90 -8.20 16.92
N ASP A 216 32.92 -9.36 16.26
CA ASP A 216 34.15 -10.03 15.79
C ASP A 216 34.66 -9.52 14.43
N GLY A 217 33.98 -8.53 13.85
CA GLY A 217 34.32 -7.93 12.55
C GLY A 217 33.75 -8.67 11.34
N THR A 218 32.99 -9.75 11.55
CA THR A 218 32.28 -10.42 10.45
C THR A 218 30.99 -9.67 10.08
N TRP A 219 30.55 -9.84 8.83
CA TRP A 219 29.31 -9.27 8.33
C TRP A 219 28.34 -10.37 7.89
N LYS A 220 27.06 -10.13 8.14
CA LYS A 220 25.96 -10.99 7.69
C LYS A 220 25.01 -10.20 6.83
N VAL A 221 24.59 -10.79 5.71
CA VAL A 221 23.46 -10.28 4.92
C VAL A 221 22.20 -11.03 5.36
N VAL A 222 21.18 -10.27 5.71
CA VAL A 222 19.85 -10.74 6.09
C VAL A 222 18.89 -10.32 4.99
N ASP A 223 18.14 -11.28 4.46
CA ASP A 223 17.12 -11.02 3.47
C ASP A 223 15.84 -10.52 4.15
N GLY A 224 15.32 -9.41 3.64
CA GLY A 224 13.96 -8.96 3.92
C GLY A 224 12.94 -9.71 3.07
N GLU A 225 11.67 -9.46 3.35
CA GLU A 225 10.59 -9.95 2.49
C GLU A 225 10.61 -9.21 1.14
N THR A 226 10.09 -9.87 0.10
CA THR A 226 9.67 -9.19 -1.12
C THR A 226 8.31 -8.56 -0.83
N LEU A 227 8.26 -7.24 -0.82
CA LEU A 227 7.08 -6.48 -0.43
C LEU A 227 6.44 -5.84 -1.66
N ASP A 228 5.21 -6.22 -1.96
CA ASP A 228 4.36 -5.49 -2.89
C ASP A 228 3.92 -4.15 -2.27
N GLY A 229 3.67 -3.17 -3.13
CA GLY A 229 3.42 -1.79 -2.75
C GLY A 229 4.68 -0.91 -2.75
N ASP A 230 4.46 0.40 -2.74
CA ASP A 230 5.53 1.35 -3.00
C ASP A 230 6.57 1.39 -1.86
N GLY A 231 7.83 1.11 -2.19
CA GLY A 231 9.01 1.51 -1.40
C GLY A 231 9.49 0.55 -0.32
N GLY A 232 8.91 -0.65 -0.19
CA GLY A 232 9.36 -1.67 0.77
C GLY A 232 9.11 -1.28 2.23
N TYR A 233 10.09 -1.49 3.11
CA TYR A 233 9.95 -1.15 4.52
C TYR A 233 10.04 0.36 4.77
N ARG A 234 9.12 0.88 5.59
CA ARG A 234 9.26 2.20 6.23
C ARG A 234 10.06 2.07 7.52
N PHE A 235 11.11 2.87 7.68
CA PHE A 235 11.97 2.85 8.87
C PHE A 235 11.57 3.96 9.85
N GLU A 236 11.26 3.61 11.10
CA GLU A 236 10.87 4.59 12.11
C GLU A 236 11.14 4.11 13.55
N ASP A 237 11.51 5.01 14.46
CA ASP A 237 11.46 4.74 15.90
C ASP A 237 10.04 4.95 16.43
N LEU A 238 9.26 3.87 16.49
CA LEU A 238 7.84 3.93 16.85
C LEU A 238 7.61 4.19 18.34
N THR A 239 8.61 3.92 19.18
CA THR A 239 8.47 3.90 20.64
C THR A 239 9.22 5.05 21.33
N GLY A 240 10.00 5.83 20.59
CA GLY A 240 10.86 6.87 21.16
C GLY A 240 12.06 6.31 21.94
N SER A 241 12.38 5.02 21.79
CA SER A 241 13.52 4.38 22.45
C SER A 241 14.84 4.61 21.69
N GLY A 242 14.72 5.13 20.46
CA GLY A 242 15.74 5.26 19.43
C GLY A 242 16.20 3.92 18.86
N GLU A 243 15.43 2.85 19.07
CA GLU A 243 15.49 1.63 18.26
C GLU A 243 14.64 1.87 17.01
N VAL A 244 15.10 1.40 15.85
CA VAL A 244 14.39 1.62 14.58
C VAL A 244 13.62 0.36 14.22
N ASP A 245 12.33 0.52 14.01
CA ASP A 245 11.42 -0.52 13.56
C ASP A 245 11.20 -0.41 12.04
N MET A 246 10.93 -1.55 11.42
CA MET A 246 10.67 -1.69 9.99
C MET A 246 9.18 -1.98 9.80
N VAL A 247 8.46 -1.05 9.21
CA VAL A 247 7.01 -1.12 9.05
C VAL A 247 6.67 -1.49 7.61
N SER A 248 5.78 -2.47 7.45
CA SER A 248 5.25 -2.90 6.15
C SER A 248 3.76 -3.21 6.25
N ALA A 249 3.15 -3.58 5.12
CA ALA A 249 1.84 -4.21 5.09
C ALA A 249 1.99 -5.73 5.24
N ASP A 250 1.01 -6.38 5.88
CA ASP A 250 0.90 -7.84 5.87
C ASP A 250 0.57 -8.34 4.45
N GLN A 251 1.61 -8.77 3.74
CA GLN A 251 1.53 -9.21 2.35
C GLN A 251 0.56 -10.37 2.15
N SER A 252 0.29 -11.17 3.19
CA SER A 252 -0.59 -12.33 3.08
C SER A 252 -2.05 -11.96 2.76
N PHE A 253 -2.47 -10.71 3.04
CA PHE A 253 -3.82 -10.23 2.72
C PHE A 253 -3.97 -9.84 1.24
N LEU A 254 -2.87 -9.55 0.55
CA LEU A 254 -2.90 -9.23 -0.86
C LEU A 254 -3.36 -10.47 -1.63
N TYR A 255 -4.38 -10.31 -2.49
CA TYR A 255 -4.99 -11.43 -3.25
C TYR A 255 -5.63 -12.52 -2.40
N ALA A 256 -5.85 -12.29 -1.11
CA ALA A 256 -6.56 -13.27 -0.27
C ALA A 256 -8.08 -13.12 -0.42
N PHE A 257 -8.58 -11.88 -0.40
CA PHE A 257 -10.02 -11.58 -0.36
C PHE A 257 -10.48 -10.54 -1.37
N ALA A 258 -9.54 -9.92 -2.08
CA ALA A 258 -9.81 -9.01 -3.18
C ALA A 258 -8.56 -8.93 -4.09
N SER A 259 -8.67 -8.23 -5.22
CA SER A 259 -7.51 -7.87 -6.03
C SER A 259 -6.47 -7.06 -5.22
N PHE A 260 -5.25 -6.94 -5.72
CA PHE A 260 -4.21 -6.11 -5.08
C PHE A 260 -4.69 -4.70 -4.77
N ALA A 261 -5.37 -4.05 -5.73
CA ALA A 261 -5.80 -2.67 -5.60
C ALA A 261 -6.91 -2.47 -4.55
N SER A 262 -7.73 -3.50 -4.33
CA SER A 262 -8.83 -3.48 -3.36
C SER A 262 -8.43 -4.10 -2.01
N SER A 263 -7.23 -4.67 -1.90
CA SER A 263 -6.72 -5.24 -0.66
C SER A 263 -6.31 -4.12 0.31
N VAL A 264 -6.72 -4.25 1.57
CA VAL A 264 -6.36 -3.30 2.64
C VAL A 264 -5.59 -4.03 3.74
N PRO A 265 -4.33 -4.43 3.49
CA PRO A 265 -3.58 -5.24 4.45
C PRO A 265 -3.36 -4.50 5.78
N PRO A 266 -3.45 -5.18 6.94
CA PRO A 266 -3.08 -4.60 8.23
C PRO A 266 -1.56 -4.32 8.29
N THR A 267 -1.17 -3.44 9.21
CA THR A 267 0.24 -3.10 9.45
C THR A 267 1.02 -4.26 10.07
N LYS A 268 2.23 -4.51 9.57
CA LYS A 268 3.25 -5.37 10.18
C LYS A 268 4.42 -4.53 10.67
N ILE A 269 4.98 -4.93 11.80
CA ILE A 269 6.13 -4.29 12.43
C ILE A 269 7.21 -5.34 12.62
N HIS A 270 8.38 -5.05 12.09
CA HIS A 270 9.53 -5.93 12.12
C HIS A 270 10.72 -5.26 12.79
N ARG A 271 11.59 -6.09 13.35
CA ARG A 271 12.85 -5.65 13.93
C ARG A 271 14.00 -6.57 13.53
N LEU A 272 15.14 -5.98 13.22
CA LEU A 272 16.39 -6.73 13.08
C LEU A 272 16.93 -7.06 14.48
N VAL A 273 17.10 -8.35 14.77
CA VAL A 273 17.66 -8.85 16.03
C VAL A 273 18.82 -9.79 15.69
N GLY A 274 20.05 -9.27 15.71
CA GLY A 274 21.21 -9.99 15.19
C GLY A 274 21.03 -10.33 13.70
N ASP A 275 20.89 -11.61 13.39
CA ASP A 275 20.88 -12.15 12.02
C ASP A 275 19.48 -12.43 11.46
N ARG A 276 18.43 -11.99 12.16
CA ARG A 276 17.06 -12.28 11.75
C ARG A 276 16.18 -11.06 11.85
N ILE A 277 15.23 -11.00 10.93
CA ILE A 277 14.09 -10.09 11.01
C ILE A 277 13.00 -10.81 11.80
N ALA A 278 12.52 -10.19 12.87
CA ALA A 278 11.47 -10.72 13.73
C ALA A 278 10.19 -9.90 13.54
N ASP A 279 9.05 -10.57 13.31
CA ASP A 279 7.74 -9.94 13.48
C ASP A 279 7.50 -9.66 14.96
N VAL A 280 7.33 -8.39 15.29
CA VAL A 280 7.11 -7.87 16.64
C VAL A 280 5.77 -7.13 16.74
N THR A 281 4.89 -7.28 15.75
CA THR A 281 3.61 -6.56 15.63
C THR A 281 2.75 -6.69 16.89
N HIS A 282 2.72 -7.88 17.51
CA HIS A 282 1.88 -8.17 18.69
C HIS A 282 2.50 -7.71 20.02
N GLU A 283 3.68 -7.11 20.03
CA GLU A 283 4.28 -6.66 21.28
C GLU A 283 3.52 -5.44 21.86
N PRO A 284 3.21 -5.43 23.17
CA PRO A 284 2.38 -4.38 23.79
C PRO A 284 2.87 -2.94 23.57
N ARG A 285 4.19 -2.76 23.39
CA ARG A 285 4.79 -1.43 23.15
C ARG A 285 4.34 -0.77 21.84
N TYR A 286 3.83 -1.53 20.88
CA TYR A 286 3.35 -1.00 19.60
C TYR A 286 1.85 -0.73 19.57
N TYR A 287 1.13 -1.04 20.65
CA TYR A 287 -0.32 -0.90 20.71
C TYR A 287 -0.80 0.51 20.32
N GLU A 288 -0.18 1.56 20.85
CA GLU A 288 -0.57 2.94 20.53
C GLU A 288 -0.31 3.31 19.07
N PHE A 289 0.77 2.80 18.47
CA PHE A 289 1.05 3.00 17.06
C PHE A 289 0.01 2.30 16.17
N LEU A 290 -0.33 1.04 16.47
CA LEU A 290 -1.33 0.27 15.72
C LEU A 290 -2.73 0.90 15.84
N LYS A 291 -3.06 1.45 17.02
CA LYS A 291 -4.28 2.25 17.23
C LYS A 291 -4.31 3.51 16.38
N GLN A 292 -3.18 4.18 16.20
CA GLN A 292 -3.07 5.33 15.29
C GLN A 292 -3.25 4.89 13.83
N GLU A 293 -2.58 3.83 13.36
CA GLU A 293 -2.76 3.33 12.00
C GLU A 293 -4.23 2.95 11.72
N LEU A 294 -4.90 2.29 12.68
CA LEU A 294 -6.33 2.00 12.59
C LEU A 294 -7.18 3.27 12.53
N ALA A 295 -6.91 4.27 13.38
CA ALA A 295 -7.63 5.55 13.31
C ALA A 295 -7.45 6.24 11.96
N GLY A 296 -6.26 6.12 11.37
CA GLY A 296 -5.96 6.57 10.01
C GLY A 296 -6.82 5.86 8.96
N LEU A 297 -6.92 4.54 9.04
CA LEU A 297 -7.78 3.72 8.17
C LEU A 297 -9.25 4.15 8.29
N GLU A 298 -9.79 4.25 9.52
CA GLU A 298 -11.20 4.56 9.76
C GLU A 298 -11.56 6.01 9.40
N SER A 299 -10.62 6.95 9.54
CA SER A 299 -10.87 8.36 9.18
C SER A 299 -11.14 8.59 7.69
N GLY A 300 -10.66 7.67 6.85
CA GLY A 300 -10.85 7.71 5.40
C GLY A 300 -12.21 7.18 4.94
N VAL A 301 -12.98 6.55 5.82
CA VAL A 301 -14.16 5.76 5.46
C VAL A 301 -15.37 6.15 6.29
N LYS A 302 -16.48 6.50 5.63
CA LYS A 302 -17.76 6.84 6.27
C LYS A 302 -18.65 5.61 6.38
N PRO A 303 -19.59 5.54 7.35
CA PRO A 303 -20.48 4.38 7.52
C PRO A 303 -21.33 4.02 6.29
N ALA A 304 -21.63 4.99 5.42
CA ALA A 304 -22.43 4.77 4.22
C ALA A 304 -21.59 4.43 2.97
N ASP A 305 -20.26 4.38 3.10
CA ASP A 305 -19.39 4.11 1.96
C ASP A 305 -19.52 2.65 1.51
N PRO A 306 -19.52 2.35 0.19
CA PRO A 306 -19.69 1.00 -0.33
C PRO A 306 -18.65 -0.01 0.18
N VAL A 307 -17.48 0.49 0.56
CA VAL A 307 -16.35 -0.30 1.07
C VAL A 307 -16.71 -1.14 2.32
N TRP A 308 -17.78 -0.80 3.05
CA TRP A 308 -18.29 -1.64 4.14
C TRP A 308 -18.90 -2.97 3.69
N HIS A 309 -19.06 -3.17 2.38
CA HIS A 309 -19.44 -4.44 1.77
C HIS A 309 -18.28 -5.10 1.01
N ASP A 310 -17.10 -4.46 0.96
CA ASP A 310 -15.94 -5.01 0.27
C ASP A 310 -15.19 -6.00 1.19
N ASN A 311 -15.06 -7.24 0.74
CA ASN A 311 -14.42 -8.31 1.51
C ASN A 311 -12.90 -8.08 1.72
N GLY A 312 -12.22 -7.39 0.80
CA GLY A 312 -10.81 -7.00 0.93
C GLY A 312 -10.60 -5.97 2.04
N PHE A 313 -11.44 -4.94 2.09
CA PHE A 313 -11.44 -3.95 3.16
C PHE A 313 -11.83 -4.58 4.50
N LEU A 314 -12.92 -5.35 4.55
CA LEU A 314 -13.40 -5.95 5.79
C LEU A 314 -12.36 -6.91 6.40
N ALA A 315 -11.69 -7.72 5.58
CA ALA A 315 -10.62 -8.61 6.04
C ALA A 315 -9.51 -7.83 6.75
N GLY A 316 -9.02 -6.79 6.10
CA GLY A 316 -7.97 -5.91 6.61
C GLY A 316 -8.34 -5.11 7.85
N TRP A 317 -9.54 -4.53 7.84
CA TRP A 317 -10.08 -3.74 8.94
C TRP A 317 -10.32 -4.62 10.18
N VAL A 318 -10.89 -5.82 10.03
CA VAL A 318 -11.06 -6.79 11.13
C VAL A 318 -9.70 -7.17 11.73
N ALA A 319 -8.71 -7.48 10.90
CA ALA A 319 -7.37 -7.81 11.36
C ALA A 319 -6.73 -6.64 12.14
N SER A 320 -6.84 -5.42 11.62
CA SER A 320 -6.35 -4.20 12.29
C SER A 320 -7.07 -3.96 13.63
N LYS A 321 -8.38 -4.21 13.70
CA LYS A 321 -9.17 -4.15 14.93
C LYS A 321 -8.73 -5.20 15.95
N MET A 322 -8.39 -6.42 15.51
CA MET A 322 -7.86 -7.47 16.39
C MET A 322 -6.53 -7.08 17.03
N LEU A 323 -5.63 -6.44 16.27
CA LEU A 323 -4.34 -5.96 16.79
C LEU A 323 -4.48 -4.97 17.95
N VAL A 324 -5.61 -4.26 18.05
CA VAL A 324 -5.89 -3.29 19.11
C VAL A 324 -6.98 -3.75 20.09
N GLY A 325 -7.28 -5.05 20.10
CA GLY A 325 -8.23 -5.64 21.06
C GLY A 325 -9.71 -5.31 20.81
N GLN A 326 -10.06 -4.85 19.60
CA GLN A 326 -11.43 -4.49 19.18
C GLN A 326 -12.03 -5.52 18.21
N GLY A 327 -11.49 -6.74 18.19
CA GLY A 327 -11.83 -7.77 17.21
C GLY A 327 -13.30 -8.22 17.24
N THR A 328 -13.92 -8.34 18.42
CA THR A 328 -15.29 -8.87 18.56
C THR A 328 -16.32 -7.96 17.89
N ASP A 329 -16.30 -6.67 18.19
CA ASP A 329 -17.21 -5.69 17.58
C ASP A 329 -16.99 -5.58 16.07
N ALA A 330 -15.72 -5.64 15.64
CA ALA A 330 -15.37 -5.64 14.23
C ALA A 330 -15.88 -6.88 13.50
N TRP A 331 -15.77 -8.05 14.12
CA TRP A 331 -16.27 -9.31 13.57
C TRP A 331 -17.79 -9.27 13.40
N SER A 332 -18.53 -8.81 14.40
CA SER A 332 -19.98 -8.66 14.31
C SER A 332 -20.39 -7.73 13.18
N ARG A 333 -19.73 -6.58 13.04
CA ARG A 333 -20.02 -5.64 11.94
C ARG A 333 -19.66 -6.21 10.57
N MET A 334 -18.56 -6.97 10.47
CA MET A 334 -18.21 -7.65 9.22
C MET A 334 -19.29 -8.66 8.81
N LEU A 335 -19.85 -9.43 9.76
CA LEU A 335 -20.92 -10.38 9.47
C LEU A 335 -22.22 -9.72 8.96
N GLU A 336 -22.47 -8.45 9.31
CA GLU A 336 -23.63 -7.69 8.85
C GLU A 336 -23.45 -7.13 7.44
N GLY A 337 -22.21 -6.83 7.04
CA GLY A 337 -21.92 -6.04 5.83
C GLY A 337 -21.27 -6.80 4.68
N TYR A 338 -20.64 -7.95 4.92
CA TYR A 338 -19.79 -8.60 3.92
C TYR A 338 -20.54 -8.98 2.64
N ASP A 339 -19.81 -9.05 1.53
CA ASP A 339 -20.36 -9.52 0.26
C ASP A 339 -20.53 -11.04 0.29
N HIS A 340 -21.79 -11.47 0.18
CA HIS A 340 -22.19 -12.88 0.18
C HIS A 340 -21.89 -13.61 -1.13
N ASN A 341 -21.69 -12.88 -2.23
CA ASN A 341 -21.38 -13.43 -3.54
C ASN A 341 -20.25 -12.63 -4.19
N PRO A 342 -19.05 -12.63 -3.59
CA PRO A 342 -17.93 -11.89 -4.15
C PRO A 342 -17.51 -12.54 -5.46
N ASP A 343 -16.82 -11.79 -6.32
CA ASP A 343 -16.16 -12.28 -7.54
C ASP A 343 -14.73 -12.78 -7.27
N PHE A 344 -14.18 -12.45 -6.10
CA PHE A 344 -12.88 -12.88 -5.62
C PHE A 344 -12.96 -13.69 -4.30
N GLY A 345 -12.03 -14.62 -4.07
CA GLY A 345 -11.81 -15.21 -2.73
C GLY A 345 -11.30 -16.65 -2.74
N PRO A 346 -11.02 -17.21 -1.55
CA PRO A 346 -10.48 -18.56 -1.43
C PRO A 346 -11.48 -19.63 -1.88
N GLU A 347 -10.97 -20.63 -2.59
CA GLU A 347 -11.73 -21.77 -3.08
C GLU A 347 -11.29 -23.06 -2.39
N GLU A 348 -12.14 -24.07 -2.46
CA GLU A 348 -11.82 -25.45 -2.11
C GLU A 348 -12.29 -26.39 -3.23
N CYS A 349 -11.67 -27.56 -3.31
CA CYS A 349 -12.19 -28.63 -4.15
C CYS A 349 -13.21 -29.44 -3.36
N VAL A 350 -14.44 -29.61 -3.88
CA VAL A 350 -15.49 -30.37 -3.19
C VAL A 350 -15.14 -31.86 -3.03
N THR A 351 -14.15 -32.35 -3.77
CA THR A 351 -13.62 -33.72 -3.66
C THR A 351 -12.59 -33.87 -2.54
N GLY A 352 -12.21 -32.77 -1.86
CA GLY A 352 -11.20 -32.73 -0.80
C GLY A 352 -9.74 -32.70 -1.30
N GLN A 353 -9.53 -32.61 -2.62
CA GLN A 353 -8.19 -32.46 -3.21
C GLN A 353 -7.69 -31.00 -3.12
N PRO A 354 -6.38 -30.75 -3.30
CA PRO A 354 -5.88 -29.40 -3.51
C PRO A 354 -6.63 -28.69 -4.65
N VAL A 355 -6.84 -27.39 -4.50
CA VAL A 355 -7.49 -26.57 -5.55
C VAL A 355 -6.66 -26.58 -6.83
N GLU A 356 -5.34 -26.62 -6.70
CA GLU A 356 -4.41 -26.86 -7.82
C GLU A 356 -4.65 -28.25 -8.41
N GLY A 357 -5.23 -28.29 -9.60
CA GLY A 357 -5.61 -29.53 -10.29
C GLY A 357 -7.07 -29.96 -10.06
N CYS A 358 -7.85 -29.21 -9.27
CA CYS A 358 -9.28 -29.44 -9.16
C CYS A 358 -10.00 -29.03 -10.46
N PRO A 359 -10.86 -29.89 -11.04
CA PRO A 359 -11.70 -29.49 -12.18
C PRO A 359 -12.56 -28.28 -11.82
N ASP A 360 -12.76 -27.34 -12.75
CA ASP A 360 -13.48 -26.09 -12.48
C ASP A 360 -14.93 -26.33 -12.00
N ASP A 361 -15.59 -27.38 -12.49
CA ASP A 361 -16.94 -27.79 -12.05
C ASP A 361 -16.97 -28.44 -10.64
N LYS A 362 -15.79 -28.62 -10.02
CA LYS A 362 -15.59 -29.15 -8.67
C LYS A 362 -14.97 -28.13 -7.73
N LYS A 363 -14.64 -26.93 -8.21
CA LYS A 363 -14.23 -25.82 -7.36
C LYS A 363 -15.47 -25.19 -6.72
N SER A 364 -15.35 -24.86 -5.45
CA SER A 364 -16.38 -24.16 -4.70
C SER A 364 -15.76 -23.07 -3.87
N ARG A 365 -16.40 -21.90 -3.86
CA ARG A 365 -15.96 -20.77 -3.05
C ARG A 365 -16.21 -21.03 -1.58
N ILE A 366 -15.22 -20.74 -0.75
CA ILE A 366 -15.38 -20.79 0.70
C ILE A 366 -16.09 -19.50 1.13
N PRO A 367 -17.21 -19.56 1.87
CA PRO A 367 -17.88 -18.37 2.36
C PRO A 367 -16.94 -17.45 3.13
N PHE A 368 -17.00 -16.14 2.87
CA PHE A 368 -16.01 -15.18 3.34
C PHE A 368 -15.73 -15.25 4.85
N PRO A 369 -16.73 -15.27 5.77
CA PRO A 369 -16.43 -15.36 7.20
C PRO A 369 -15.68 -16.63 7.61
N ILE A 370 -15.93 -17.75 6.92
CA ILE A 370 -15.25 -19.03 7.17
C ILE A 370 -13.79 -18.93 6.72
N ALA A 371 -13.57 -18.44 5.49
CA ALA A 371 -12.25 -18.25 4.92
C ALA A 371 -11.42 -17.25 5.75
N LEU A 372 -12.00 -16.11 6.09
CA LEU A 372 -11.36 -15.07 6.90
C LEU A 372 -10.97 -15.60 8.28
N LYS A 373 -11.84 -16.36 8.96
CA LYS A 373 -11.53 -16.92 10.27
C LYS A 373 -10.31 -17.85 10.21
N ALA A 374 -10.30 -18.78 9.25
CA ALA A 374 -9.18 -19.72 9.08
C ALA A 374 -7.88 -18.97 8.77
N PHE A 375 -7.97 -17.96 7.91
CA PHE A 375 -6.86 -17.10 7.53
C PHE A 375 -6.28 -16.32 8.72
N LEU A 376 -7.14 -15.70 9.54
CA LEU A 376 -6.71 -14.93 10.73
C LEU A 376 -6.14 -15.80 11.85
N VAL A 377 -6.63 -17.04 12.00
CA VAL A 377 -6.02 -18.02 12.92
C VAL A 377 -4.62 -18.39 12.45
N LYS A 378 -4.45 -18.68 11.15
CA LYS A 378 -3.14 -18.99 10.57
C LYS A 378 -2.16 -17.82 10.70
N GLY A 379 -2.64 -16.60 10.52
CA GLY A 379 -1.84 -15.37 10.64
C GLY A 379 -1.57 -14.90 12.08
N GLY A 380 -2.13 -15.58 13.10
CA GLY A 380 -1.90 -15.24 14.51
C GLY A 380 -2.75 -14.07 15.04
N TYR A 381 -3.72 -13.57 14.29
CA TYR A 381 -4.64 -12.51 14.73
C TYR A 381 -5.70 -13.01 15.72
N ILE A 382 -6.05 -14.30 15.62
CA ILE A 382 -7.02 -14.96 16.51
C ILE A 382 -6.29 -16.00 17.35
N LEU A 383 -6.22 -15.75 18.67
CA LEU A 383 -5.69 -16.73 19.64
C LEU A 383 -6.76 -17.68 20.17
N ASP A 384 -8.00 -17.20 20.29
CA ASP A 384 -9.16 -18.01 20.68
C ASP A 384 -10.24 -17.97 19.58
N PRO A 385 -10.29 -18.99 18.71
CA PRO A 385 -11.28 -19.06 17.64
C PRO A 385 -12.73 -19.16 18.13
N SER A 386 -12.98 -19.51 19.40
CA SER A 386 -14.35 -19.66 19.92
C SER A 386 -15.09 -18.33 20.03
N LEU A 387 -14.35 -17.21 20.14
CA LEU A 387 -14.90 -15.85 20.25
C LEU A 387 -15.48 -15.31 18.94
N TYR A 388 -15.18 -15.96 17.82
CA TYR A 388 -15.49 -15.46 16.47
C TYR A 388 -16.38 -16.47 15.74
N PRO A 389 -17.70 -16.51 16.03
CA PRO A 389 -18.60 -17.43 15.38
C PRO A 389 -18.72 -17.13 13.88
N VAL A 390 -18.87 -18.17 13.08
CA VAL A 390 -19.19 -18.06 11.66
C VAL A 390 -20.62 -18.53 11.44
N PRO A 391 -21.36 -17.96 10.46
CA PRO A 391 -22.64 -18.51 10.05
C PRO A 391 -22.48 -20.00 9.71
N ARG A 392 -23.49 -20.82 10.00
CA ARG A 392 -23.47 -22.20 9.50
C ARG A 392 -23.39 -22.13 7.98
N ARG A 393 -22.59 -23.02 7.40
CA ARG A 393 -22.64 -23.26 5.96
C ARG A 393 -24.07 -23.69 5.66
N GLU A 394 -24.85 -22.84 5.04
CA GLU A 394 -26.13 -23.27 4.49
C GLU A 394 -25.76 -24.36 3.47
N GLU A 395 -26.27 -25.58 3.68
CA GLU A 395 -26.30 -26.55 2.59
C GLU A 395 -27.01 -25.85 1.44
N PRO A 396 -26.44 -25.83 0.23
CA PRO A 396 -27.20 -25.36 -0.92
C PRO A 396 -28.52 -26.14 -0.89
N PRO A 397 -29.68 -25.46 -1.02
CA PRO A 397 -30.97 -26.14 -0.90
C PRO A 397 -30.92 -27.37 -1.78
N SER A 398 -31.14 -28.54 -1.16
CA SER A 398 -31.14 -29.82 -1.86
C SER A 398 -32.09 -29.69 -3.03
N ALA A 399 -31.53 -29.51 -4.22
CA ALA A 399 -32.33 -29.44 -5.42
C ALA A 399 -33.15 -30.73 -5.47
N PRO A 400 -34.48 -30.68 -5.65
CA PRO A 400 -35.23 -31.90 -5.87
C PRO A 400 -34.56 -32.63 -7.04
N VAL A 401 -34.33 -33.94 -6.86
CA VAL A 401 -33.74 -34.83 -7.85
C VAL A 401 -34.62 -34.80 -9.10
N HIS A 402 -34.36 -33.85 -9.98
CA HIS A 402 -34.69 -33.99 -11.39
C HIS A 402 -33.56 -34.80 -11.99
N GLN A 403 -33.94 -35.97 -12.51
CA GLN A 403 -33.11 -36.76 -13.40
C GLN A 403 -32.38 -35.82 -14.38
N ALA A 404 -31.08 -36.05 -14.53
CA ALA A 404 -30.22 -35.26 -15.40
C ALA A 404 -30.83 -35.13 -16.81
N SER A 405 -31.49 -34.01 -17.05
CA SER A 405 -31.57 -33.44 -18.39
C SER A 405 -30.27 -32.69 -18.61
N VAL A 406 -29.60 -33.05 -19.71
CA VAL A 406 -28.49 -32.30 -20.33
C VAL A 406 -28.64 -30.80 -20.08
N PRO A 407 -27.59 -30.08 -19.63
CA PRO A 407 -27.70 -28.63 -19.42
C PRO A 407 -28.26 -27.99 -20.69
N PRO A 408 -29.24 -27.08 -20.58
CA PRO A 408 -29.73 -26.37 -21.76
C PRO A 408 -28.53 -25.67 -22.39
N ALA A 409 -28.36 -25.83 -23.69
CA ALA A 409 -27.37 -25.08 -24.45
C ALA A 409 -27.51 -23.58 -24.11
N THR A 410 -26.40 -22.89 -23.90
CA THR A 410 -26.37 -21.44 -23.71
C THR A 410 -27.28 -20.78 -24.75
N PRO A 411 -28.24 -19.92 -24.35
CA PRO A 411 -29.12 -19.26 -25.31
C PRO A 411 -28.27 -18.54 -26.36
N PRO A 412 -28.57 -18.69 -27.68
CA PRO A 412 -27.72 -18.14 -28.75
C PRO A 412 -27.41 -16.64 -28.59
N ALA A 413 -28.31 -15.87 -27.99
CA ALA A 413 -28.12 -14.45 -27.72
C ALA A 413 -27.07 -14.15 -26.63
N LEU A 414 -27.00 -14.98 -25.56
CA LEU A 414 -25.97 -14.81 -24.54
C LEU A 414 -24.58 -15.19 -25.07
N GLN A 415 -24.52 -16.23 -25.90
CA GLN A 415 -23.28 -16.62 -26.58
C GLN A 415 -22.76 -15.50 -27.50
N GLN A 416 -23.67 -14.82 -28.23
CA GLN A 416 -23.30 -13.63 -29.02
C GLN A 416 -22.74 -12.49 -28.16
N CYS A 417 -23.24 -12.30 -26.94
CA CYS A 417 -22.67 -11.32 -26.02
C CYS A 417 -21.22 -11.68 -25.64
N VAL A 418 -20.98 -12.94 -25.23
CA VAL A 418 -19.66 -13.42 -24.79
C VAL A 418 -18.64 -13.33 -25.93
N GLU A 419 -19.00 -13.79 -27.14
CA GLU A 419 -18.10 -13.75 -28.31
C GLU A 419 -17.78 -12.32 -28.75
N SER A 420 -18.64 -11.35 -28.45
CA SER A 420 -18.46 -9.94 -28.81
C SER A 420 -17.77 -9.09 -27.74
N ALA A 421 -17.54 -9.63 -26.53
CA ALA A 421 -17.02 -8.88 -25.39
C ALA A 421 -15.59 -8.33 -25.60
N ASP A 422 -14.72 -9.06 -26.30
CA ASP A 422 -13.37 -8.58 -26.65
C ASP A 422 -13.41 -7.47 -27.73
N THR A 423 -14.43 -7.47 -28.60
CA THR A 423 -14.63 -6.38 -29.55
C THR A 423 -15.12 -5.11 -28.85
N ALA A 424 -16.03 -5.25 -27.87
CA ALA A 424 -16.44 -4.14 -27.02
C ALA A 424 -15.25 -3.58 -26.21
N ARG A 425 -14.37 -4.44 -25.67
CA ARG A 425 -13.13 -4.07 -24.98
C ARG A 425 -12.26 -3.15 -25.83
N LYS A 426 -12.06 -3.52 -27.09
CA LYS A 426 -11.28 -2.71 -28.07
C LYS A 426 -11.91 -1.35 -28.31
N LEU A 427 -13.23 -1.29 -28.48
CA LEU A 427 -13.94 -0.02 -28.70
C LEU A 427 -13.86 0.88 -27.47
N ILE A 428 -13.89 0.31 -26.28
CA ILE A 428 -13.77 1.01 -25.01
C ILE A 428 -12.38 1.62 -24.84
N PHE A 429 -11.33 0.86 -25.13
CA PHE A 429 -9.97 1.39 -25.17
C PHE A 429 -9.84 2.50 -26.23
N GLN A 430 -10.37 2.32 -27.44
CA GLN A 430 -10.37 3.33 -28.51
C GLN A 430 -11.07 4.63 -28.12
N ALA A 431 -12.24 4.53 -27.48
CA ALA A 431 -12.97 5.70 -26.97
C ALA A 431 -12.13 6.44 -25.93
N PHE A 432 -11.44 5.71 -25.06
CA PHE A 432 -10.59 6.28 -24.03
C PHE A 432 -9.35 6.98 -24.60
N VAL A 433 -8.60 6.33 -25.50
CA VAL A 433 -7.41 6.94 -26.14
C VAL A 433 -7.77 7.95 -27.25
N SER A 434 -9.06 8.09 -27.57
CA SER A 434 -9.57 8.99 -28.61
C SER A 434 -8.91 8.79 -29.99
N ARG A 435 -8.49 7.56 -30.30
CA ARG A 435 -7.89 7.18 -31.59
C ARG A 435 -8.14 5.72 -31.92
N LYS A 436 -7.94 5.35 -33.19
CA LYS A 436 -7.97 3.93 -33.60
C LYS A 436 -6.72 3.20 -33.09
N ILE A 437 -6.93 1.98 -32.61
CA ILE A 437 -5.87 1.02 -32.26
C ILE A 437 -5.20 0.52 -33.54
N GLN A 438 -3.87 0.44 -33.57
CA GLN A 438 -3.12 -0.16 -34.67
C GLN A 438 -3.01 -1.69 -34.50
N PRO A 439 -2.88 -2.48 -35.58
CA PRO A 439 -2.67 -3.92 -35.49
C PRO A 439 -1.45 -4.27 -34.62
N GLY A 440 -1.64 -5.10 -33.58
CA GLY A 440 -0.57 -5.53 -32.66
C GLY A 440 -0.34 -4.61 -31.45
N GLU A 441 -1.08 -3.50 -31.34
CA GLU A 441 -1.02 -2.62 -30.17
C GLU A 441 -1.72 -3.25 -28.96
N ASP A 442 -1.07 -3.18 -27.79
CA ASP A 442 -1.56 -3.78 -26.54
C ASP A 442 -2.62 -2.91 -25.86
N TYR A 443 -3.78 -3.49 -25.56
CA TYR A 443 -4.90 -2.87 -24.84
C TYR A 443 -5.23 -3.67 -23.56
N SER A 444 -4.22 -4.35 -23.01
CA SER A 444 -4.23 -5.05 -21.72
C SER A 444 -4.64 -4.15 -20.55
N ALA A 445 -4.48 -2.83 -20.68
CA ALA A 445 -4.95 -1.82 -19.73
C ALA A 445 -6.46 -1.85 -19.47
N VAL A 446 -7.24 -2.53 -20.32
CA VAL A 446 -8.65 -2.83 -20.05
C VAL A 446 -8.76 -4.32 -19.80
N THR A 447 -9.14 -4.78 -18.62
CA THR A 447 -9.37 -6.20 -18.33
C THR A 447 -10.87 -6.49 -18.23
N LEU A 448 -11.28 -7.64 -18.76
CA LEU A 448 -12.64 -8.15 -18.61
C LEU A 448 -12.71 -8.91 -17.29
N GLU A 449 -13.65 -8.54 -16.40
CA GLU A 449 -13.84 -9.25 -15.13
C GLU A 449 -14.63 -10.56 -15.27
N GLY A 450 -15.14 -10.87 -16.47
CA GLY A 450 -15.71 -12.18 -16.81
C GLY A 450 -17.24 -12.22 -16.91
N ASP A 451 -17.95 -11.22 -16.39
CA ASP A 451 -19.42 -11.24 -16.32
C ASP A 451 -20.10 -10.49 -17.46
N THR A 452 -20.16 -11.13 -18.62
CA THR A 452 -20.98 -10.66 -19.73
C THR A 452 -22.44 -11.11 -19.55
N THR A 453 -23.34 -10.16 -19.36
CA THR A 453 -24.78 -10.41 -19.19
C THR A 453 -25.59 -10.02 -20.42
N LEU A 454 -26.63 -10.79 -20.71
CA LEU A 454 -27.68 -10.44 -21.67
C LEU A 454 -28.71 -9.53 -21.00
N GLU A 455 -28.89 -8.30 -21.48
CA GLU A 455 -29.87 -7.36 -20.93
C GLU A 455 -31.14 -7.24 -21.77
N GLU A 456 -31.03 -7.33 -23.11
CA GLU A 456 -32.16 -7.24 -24.03
C GLU A 456 -31.93 -8.13 -25.26
N ASN A 457 -32.99 -8.74 -25.78
CA ASN A 457 -32.96 -9.53 -27.01
C ASN A 457 -34.17 -9.20 -27.89
N ASP A 458 -33.96 -8.41 -28.94
CA ASP A 458 -34.97 -8.12 -29.95
C ASP A 458 -34.76 -9.04 -31.16
N ALA A 459 -35.45 -10.18 -31.12
CA ALA A 459 -35.40 -11.19 -32.16
C ALA A 459 -35.98 -10.70 -33.52
N GLY A 460 -36.80 -9.64 -33.53
CA GLY A 460 -37.41 -9.11 -34.75
C GLY A 460 -36.42 -8.41 -35.67
N ILE A 461 -35.36 -7.84 -35.11
CA ILE A 461 -34.28 -7.16 -35.84
C ILE A 461 -32.89 -7.76 -35.58
N GLY A 462 -32.83 -8.88 -34.85
CA GLY A 462 -31.59 -9.58 -34.50
C GLY A 462 -30.64 -8.75 -33.64
N ARG A 463 -31.17 -7.83 -32.83
CA ARG A 463 -30.37 -6.95 -31.96
C ARG A 463 -30.32 -7.54 -30.56
N VAL A 464 -29.11 -7.70 -30.04
CA VAL A 464 -28.86 -8.11 -28.66
C VAL A 464 -28.20 -6.96 -27.91
N VAL A 465 -28.67 -6.65 -26.71
CA VAL A 465 -28.01 -5.70 -25.80
C VAL A 465 -27.37 -6.47 -24.67
N CYS A 466 -26.09 -6.22 -24.49
CA CYS A 466 -25.23 -6.89 -23.54
C CYS A 466 -24.66 -5.85 -22.57
N ALA A 467 -24.27 -6.29 -21.39
CA ALA A 467 -23.47 -5.49 -20.48
C ALA A 467 -22.32 -6.32 -19.93
N VAL A 468 -21.19 -5.67 -19.69
CA VAL A 468 -20.01 -6.31 -19.11
C VAL A 468 -19.24 -5.29 -18.30
N THR A 469 -18.64 -5.75 -17.20
CA THR A 469 -17.78 -4.94 -16.36
C THR A 469 -16.35 -4.99 -16.88
N TYR A 470 -15.75 -3.82 -17.04
CA TYR A 470 -14.35 -3.67 -17.39
C TYR A 470 -13.61 -2.97 -16.26
N ASP A 471 -12.42 -3.50 -15.99
CA ASP A 471 -11.43 -2.82 -15.19
C ASP A 471 -10.47 -2.07 -16.11
N PHE A 472 -10.33 -0.78 -15.88
CA PHE A 472 -9.27 0.00 -16.50
C PHE A 472 -8.10 0.13 -15.55
N ASP A 473 -7.01 -0.59 -15.81
CA ASP A 473 -5.73 -0.30 -15.19
C ASP A 473 -5.14 0.97 -15.83
N LEU A 474 -5.17 2.03 -15.05
CA LEU A 474 -4.69 3.35 -15.42
C LEU A 474 -3.16 3.43 -15.42
N LYS A 475 -2.44 2.46 -14.82
CA LYS A 475 -0.96 2.47 -14.76
C LYS A 475 -0.28 2.14 -16.10
N PRO A 476 -0.62 1.05 -16.82
CA PRO A 476 -0.08 0.81 -18.16
C PRO A 476 -0.39 1.97 -19.12
N LEU A 477 -1.58 2.56 -18.98
CA LEU A 477 -1.99 3.70 -19.76
C LEU A 477 -1.19 4.97 -19.44
N LEU A 478 -0.89 5.20 -18.16
CA LEU A 478 0.00 6.28 -17.75
C LEU A 478 1.40 6.13 -18.39
N GLY A 479 1.93 4.91 -18.40
CA GLY A 479 3.19 4.58 -19.09
C GLY A 479 3.12 4.91 -20.58
N HIS A 480 2.09 4.39 -21.26
CA HIS A 480 1.87 4.63 -22.70
C HIS A 480 1.73 6.12 -23.05
N LEU A 481 0.93 6.87 -22.28
CA LEU A 481 0.74 8.31 -22.50
C LEU A 481 2.01 9.12 -22.23
N ALA A 482 2.88 8.66 -21.31
CA ALA A 482 4.18 9.28 -21.07
C ALA A 482 5.15 8.98 -22.22
N GLU A 483 5.14 7.76 -22.77
CA GLU A 483 5.95 7.35 -23.91
C GLU A 483 5.55 8.06 -25.22
N THR A 484 4.27 8.34 -25.41
CA THR A 484 3.77 9.09 -26.59
C THR A 484 3.85 10.61 -26.45
N GLY A 485 4.35 11.12 -25.32
CA GLY A 485 4.53 12.55 -25.07
C GLY A 485 3.24 13.32 -24.72
N GLU A 486 2.16 12.62 -24.35
CA GLU A 486 0.87 13.20 -23.96
C GLU A 486 0.85 13.59 -22.46
N PHE A 487 1.85 14.34 -22.02
CA PHE A 487 2.13 14.60 -20.59
C PHE A 487 0.96 15.21 -19.79
N GLY A 488 0.16 16.10 -20.38
CA GLY A 488 -1.00 16.69 -19.69
C GLY A 488 -2.14 15.70 -19.41
N ARG A 489 -2.26 14.66 -20.24
CA ARG A 489 -3.22 13.56 -20.04
C ARG A 489 -2.66 12.53 -19.08
N ALA A 490 -1.37 12.18 -19.22
CA ALA A 490 -0.65 11.36 -18.25
C ALA A 490 -0.78 11.94 -16.83
N GLU A 491 -0.60 13.25 -16.65
CA GLU A 491 -0.75 13.93 -15.36
C GLU A 491 -2.20 13.90 -14.83
N SER A 492 -3.20 13.89 -15.71
CA SER A 492 -4.61 13.76 -15.33
C SER A 492 -4.97 12.34 -14.88
N ILE A 493 -4.43 11.32 -15.55
CA ILE A 493 -4.55 9.92 -15.17
C ILE A 493 -3.81 9.64 -13.86
N ALA A 494 -2.58 10.14 -13.70
CA ALA A 494 -1.82 10.03 -12.46
C ALA A 494 -2.57 10.66 -11.27
N ARG A 495 -3.26 11.79 -11.48
CA ARG A 495 -4.14 12.40 -10.45
C ARG A 495 -5.34 11.53 -10.11
N MET A 496 -5.91 10.83 -11.09
CA MET A 496 -7.02 9.90 -10.87
C MET A 496 -6.54 8.68 -10.06
N ILE A 497 -5.38 8.10 -10.43
CA ILE A 497 -4.73 7.00 -9.71
C ILE A 497 -4.51 7.36 -8.24
N ARG A 498 -3.96 8.54 -7.97
CA ARG A 498 -3.69 9.01 -6.60
C ARG A 498 -4.95 9.26 -5.76
N ARG A 499 -6.10 9.52 -6.40
CA ARG A 499 -7.36 9.86 -5.71
C ARG A 499 -8.30 8.68 -5.53
N SER A 500 -8.36 7.80 -6.52
CA SER A 500 -9.39 6.77 -6.64
C SER A 500 -8.84 5.36 -6.81
N GLY A 501 -7.51 5.19 -6.76
CA GLY A 501 -6.85 3.93 -7.06
C GLY A 501 -6.50 3.77 -8.53
N ALA A 502 -5.62 2.83 -8.82
CA ALA A 502 -5.09 2.59 -10.17
C ALA A 502 -6.08 1.95 -11.13
N ILE A 503 -7.18 1.41 -10.62
CA ILE A 503 -8.18 0.68 -11.40
C ILE A 503 -9.48 1.46 -11.37
N ALA A 504 -10.05 1.71 -12.55
CA ALA A 504 -11.39 2.25 -12.69
C ALA A 504 -12.31 1.16 -13.26
N SER A 505 -13.12 0.56 -12.39
CA SER A 505 -14.14 -0.42 -12.79
C SER A 505 -15.37 0.29 -13.33
N THR A 506 -15.82 -0.08 -14.52
CA THR A 506 -17.02 0.49 -15.14
C THR A 506 -17.84 -0.58 -15.84
N ARG A 507 -19.16 -0.55 -15.63
CA ARG A 507 -20.10 -1.43 -16.34
C ARG A 507 -20.52 -0.74 -17.63
N VAL A 508 -20.21 -1.35 -18.77
CA VAL A 508 -20.51 -0.79 -20.09
C VAL A 508 -21.56 -1.63 -20.79
N ARG A 509 -22.53 -0.94 -21.41
CA ARG A 509 -23.54 -1.56 -22.26
C ARG A 509 -23.11 -1.49 -23.72
N TYR A 510 -23.36 -2.55 -24.47
CA TYR A 510 -23.10 -2.58 -25.91
C TYR A 510 -24.19 -3.35 -26.64
N SER A 511 -24.43 -3.01 -27.91
CA SER A 511 -25.33 -3.75 -28.78
C SER A 511 -24.57 -4.54 -29.83
N VAL A 512 -25.06 -5.75 -30.11
CA VAL A 512 -24.58 -6.65 -31.16
C VAL A 512 -25.67 -6.77 -32.21
N LYS A 513 -25.34 -6.52 -33.48
CA LYS A 513 -26.25 -6.63 -34.62
C LYS A 513 -25.59 -7.42 -35.76
N PRO A 514 -26.30 -8.30 -36.49
CA PRO A 514 -25.77 -8.93 -37.68
C PRO A 514 -25.54 -7.89 -38.79
N THR A 515 -24.50 -8.07 -39.59
CA THR A 515 -24.29 -7.25 -40.80
C THR A 515 -24.79 -7.96 -42.06
N ALA A 516 -24.77 -7.27 -43.19
CA ALA A 516 -25.07 -7.86 -44.50
C ALA A 516 -24.09 -8.96 -44.94
N THR A 517 -22.91 -9.06 -44.30
CA THR A 517 -21.91 -10.10 -44.56
C THR A 517 -22.08 -11.24 -43.56
N ALA A 518 -22.39 -12.44 -44.09
CA ALA A 518 -22.60 -13.63 -43.27
C ALA A 518 -21.39 -13.92 -42.36
N GLY A 519 -21.65 -14.19 -41.08
CA GLY A 519 -20.62 -14.47 -40.07
C GLY A 519 -19.94 -13.23 -39.48
N THR A 520 -20.41 -12.02 -39.77
CA THR A 520 -19.88 -10.78 -39.15
C THR A 520 -20.93 -10.06 -38.33
N THR A 521 -20.52 -9.53 -37.19
CA THR A 521 -21.35 -8.77 -36.27
C THR A 521 -20.81 -7.35 -36.11
N TYR A 522 -21.74 -6.39 -35.98
CA TYR A 522 -21.46 -5.02 -35.62
C TYR A 522 -21.66 -4.83 -34.13
N VAL A 523 -20.65 -4.29 -33.45
CA VAL A 523 -20.67 -3.98 -32.02
C VAL A 523 -20.65 -2.47 -31.84
N GLU A 524 -21.55 -1.96 -31.01
CA GLU A 524 -21.70 -0.52 -30.74
C GLU A 524 -21.83 -0.30 -29.23
N LEU A 525 -20.99 0.58 -28.66
CA LEU A 525 -21.12 0.99 -27.27
C LEU A 525 -22.37 1.87 -27.11
N LEU A 526 -23.17 1.56 -26.11
CA LEU A 526 -24.35 2.34 -25.76
C LEU A 526 -23.98 3.35 -24.66
N PRO A 527 -24.62 4.53 -24.66
CA PRO A 527 -24.40 5.56 -23.64
C PRO A 527 -24.87 5.15 -22.24
#